data_AF-A0A8S3CMV0-F1
#
_entry.id   AF-A0A8S3CMV0-F1
#
_cell.length_a   1.000
_cell.length_b   1.000
_cell.length_c   1.000
_cell.angle_alpha   90.00
_cell.angle_beta   90.00
_cell.angle_gamma   90.00
#
_symmetry.space_group_name_H-M   'P 1'
#
loop_
_entity.id
_entity.type
_entity.pdbx_description
1 polymer ?
#
loop_
_entity_poly.entity_id
_entity_poly.type
_entity_poly.pdbx_seq_one_letter_code
_entity_poly.pdbx_strand_id
1 'polypeptide(L)' 'MLTYENITIGQRVEVFHHDQILYGTVLYKGPIVGHGGIWLGIDLSTPDGDNDGTLKGRVYFRAP' A
#
# COMPACT_ATOMS: atom_id res chain seq x y z
N MET A 1 -5.15 17.58 1.32
CA MET A 1 -3.81 17.01 1.08
C MET A 1 -3.55 15.96 2.13
N LEU A 2 -3.48 14.68 1.76
CA LEU A 2 -3.12 13.62 2.71
C LEU A 2 -1.62 13.70 2.94
N THR A 3 -1.21 13.89 4.20
CA THR A 3 0.18 13.76 4.63
C THR A 3 0.38 12.39 5.25
N TYR A 4 1.61 11.88 5.20
CA TYR A 4 1.99 10.62 5.86
C TYR A 4 1.49 10.52 7.31
N GLU A 5 1.59 11.61 8.07
CA GLU A 5 1.17 11.68 9.48
C GLU A 5 -0.32 11.34 9.66
N ASN A 6 -1.14 11.68 8.68
CA ASN A 6 -2.59 11.55 8.75
C ASN A 6 -3.13 10.30 8.03
N ILE A 7 -2.25 9.41 7.55
CA ILE A 7 -2.64 8.13 6.95
C ILE A 7 -2.53 7.02 7.99
N THR A 8 -3.61 6.28 8.21
CA THR A 8 -3.67 5.19 9.20
C THR A 8 -3.90 3.85 8.53
N ILE A 9 -3.38 2.76 9.12
CA ILE A 9 -3.76 1.40 8.71
C ILE A 9 -5.29 1.24 8.89
N GLY A 10 -5.95 0.62 7.93
CA GLY A 10 -7.41 0.49 7.83
C GLY A 10 -8.10 1.65 7.11
N GLN A 11 -7.38 2.73 6.78
CA GLN A 11 -7.95 3.87 6.08
C GLN A 11 -8.21 3.55 4.60
N ARG A 12 -9.38 3.98 4.11
CA ARG A 12 -9.69 3.99 2.68
C ARG A 12 -9.01 5.16 1.98
N VAL A 13 -8.37 4.88 0.85
CA VAL A 13 -7.57 5.83 0.10
C VAL A 13 -7.86 5.73 -1.40
N GLU A 14 -7.64 6.85 -2.08
CA GLU A 14 -7.51 6.94 -3.53
C GLU A 14 -6.03 6.91 -3.88
N VAL A 15 -5.67 6.12 -4.88
CA VAL A 15 -4.28 5.92 -5.33
C VAL A 15 -4.22 6.17 -6.83
N PHE A 16 -3.31 7.03 -7.26
CA PHE A 16 -3.00 7.18 -8.67
C PHE A 16 -1.99 6.12 -9.07
N HIS A 17 -2.39 5.19 -9.95
CA HIS A 17 -1.61 4.04 -10.37
C HIS A 17 -1.89 3.74 -11.84
N HIS A 18 -0.83 3.55 -12.65
CA HIS A 18 -0.93 3.32 -14.11
C HIS A 18 -1.93 4.24 -14.84
N ASP A 19 -1.83 5.55 -14.60
CA ASP A 19 -2.73 6.58 -15.17
C ASP A 19 -4.23 6.43 -14.81
N GLN A 20 -4.53 5.65 -13.77
CA GLN A 20 -5.87 5.43 -13.25
C GLN A 20 -5.94 5.81 -11.77
N ILE A 21 -7.15 6.18 -11.32
CA ILE A 21 -7.45 6.33 -9.91
C ILE A 21 -8.06 5.02 -9.43
N LEU A 22 -7.37 4.36 -8.51
CA LEU A 22 -7.81 3.14 -7.84
C LEU A 22 -8.17 3.43 -6.39
N TYR A 23 -9.02 2.58 -5.83
CA TYR A 23 -9.48 2.67 -4.45
C TYR A 23 -8.95 1.49 -3.66
N GLY A 24 -8.49 1.73 -2.44
CA GLY A 24 -7.95 0.65 -1.60
C GLY A 24 -7.97 0.95 -0.11
N THR A 25 -7.52 -0.04 0.66
CA THR A 25 -7.36 0.06 2.11
C THR A 25 -5.88 -0.04 2.46
N VAL A 26 -5.39 0.87 3.30
CA VAL A 26 -4.00 0.81 3.78
C VAL A 26 -3.86 -0.38 4.73
N LEU A 27 -3.03 -1.36 4.39
CA LEU A 27 -2.73 -2.53 5.24
C LEU A 27 -1.34 -2.48 5.85
N TYR A 28 -0.44 -1.67 5.28
CA TYR A 28 0.91 -1.50 5.79
C TYR A 28 1.34 -0.05 5.74
N LYS A 29 2.08 0.39 6.76
CA LYS A 29 2.71 1.71 6.84
C LYS A 29 4.05 1.54 7.53
N GLY A 30 5.15 1.63 6.78
CA GLY A 30 6.47 1.42 7.37
C GLY A 30 7.62 1.26 6.37
N PRO A 31 8.84 1.02 6.87
CA PRO A 31 10.03 0.85 6.04
C PRO A 31 10.07 -0.53 5.35
N ILE A 32 10.56 -0.56 4.11
CA ILE A 32 10.83 -1.81 3.38
C ILE A 32 12.33 -2.11 3.41
N VAL A 33 12.69 -3.36 3.71
CA VAL A 33 14.09 -3.79 3.74
C VAL A 33 14.75 -3.56 2.37
N GLY A 34 15.88 -2.85 2.39
CA GLY A 34 16.66 -2.55 1.18
C GLY A 34 16.09 -1.40 0.33
N HIS A 35 15.07 -0.68 0.81
CA HIS A 35 14.50 0.48 0.13
C HIS A 35 14.49 1.68 1.08
N GLY A 36 14.81 2.85 0.54
CA GLY A 36 14.73 4.10 1.31
C GLY A 36 13.28 4.53 1.53
N GLY A 37 13.06 5.30 2.59
CA GLY A 37 11.77 5.94 2.87
C GLY A 37 10.73 5.01 3.52
N ILE A 38 9.50 5.53 3.58
CA ILE A 38 8.35 4.85 4.14
C ILE A 38 7.38 4.50 3.03
N TRP A 39 6.83 3.30 3.12
CA TRP A 39 5.97 2.71 2.12
C TRP A 39 4.59 2.45 2.70
N LEU A 40 3.58 2.57 1.83
CA LEU A 40 2.23 2.17 2.12
C LEU A 40 1.92 0.90 1.32
N GLY A 41 1.54 -0.17 2.01
CA GLY A 41 0.95 -1.34 1.39
C GLY A 41 -0.55 -1.17 1.33
N ILE A 42 -1.12 -1.32 0.13
CA ILE A 42 -2.53 -1.02 -0.13
C ILE A 42 -3.17 -2.25 -0.74
N ASP A 43 -4.24 -2.71 -0.10
CA ASP A 43 -5.17 -3.68 -0.67
C ASP A 43 -6.12 -2.96 -1.61
N LEU A 44 -5.89 -3.12 -2.92
CA LEU A 44 -6.70 -2.49 -3.95
C LEU A 44 -8.02 -3.23 -4.11
N SER A 45 -9.09 -2.47 -4.38
CA SER A 45 -10.43 -3.03 -4.52
C SER A 45 -10.61 -3.83 -5.82
N THR A 46 -9.62 -3.79 -6.70
CA THR A 46 -9.54 -4.48 -7.98
C THR A 46 -8.20 -5.20 -8.08
N PRO A 47 -8.08 -6.28 -8.88
CA PRO A 47 -6.86 -7.10 -8.98
C PRO A 47 -5.77 -6.43 -9.83
N ASP A 48 -5.61 -5.11 -9.72
CA ASP A 48 -4.65 -4.29 -10.47
C ASP A 48 -3.35 -4.04 -9.68
N GLY A 49 -3.15 -4.72 -8.54
CA GLY A 49 -1.98 -4.55 -7.68
C GLY A 49 -0.73 -5.24 -8.21
N ASP A 50 0.44 -4.65 -7.93
CA ASP A 50 1.73 -5.18 -8.38
C ASP A 50 2.24 -6.40 -7.58
N ASN A 51 1.71 -6.61 -6.36
CA ASN A 51 2.19 -7.63 -5.43
C ASN A 51 1.10 -8.08 -4.44
N ASP A 52 1.36 -9.19 -3.76
CA ASP A 52 0.49 -9.82 -2.74
C ASP A 52 0.84 -9.39 -1.29
N GLY A 53 1.68 -8.37 -1.13
CA GLY A 53 2.23 -7.95 0.16
C GLY A 53 3.54 -8.66 0.56
N THR A 54 4.10 -9.51 -0.31
CA THR A 54 5.39 -10.17 -0.11
C THR A 54 6.47 -9.57 -1.00
N LEU A 55 7.64 -9.25 -0.42
CA LEU A 55 8.82 -8.86 -1.17
C LEU A 55 10.03 -9.70 -0.74
N LYS A 56 10.63 -10.42 -1.70
CA LYS A 56 11.81 -11.28 -1.48
C LYS A 56 11.65 -12.25 -0.29
N GLY A 57 10.48 -12.89 -0.20
CA GLY A 57 10.14 -13.85 0.86
C GLY A 57 9.78 -13.24 2.22
N ARG A 58 9.77 -11.91 2.35
CA ARG A 58 9.30 -11.21 3.56
C ARG A 58 7.89 -10.70 3.34
N VAL A 59 6.99 -11.04 4.26
CA VAL A 59 5.59 -10.60 4.24
C VAL A 59 5.48 -9.29 5.01
N TYR A 60 4.96 -8.24 4.36
CA TYR A 60 4.69 -6.94 4.97
C TYR A 60 3.21 -6.79 5.35
N PHE A 61 2.32 -7.30 4.51
CA PHE A 61 0.89 -7.42 4.77
C PHE A 61 0.31 -8.59 3.99
N ARG A 62 -0.96 -8.93 4.25
CA ARG A 62 -1.73 -9.87 3.45
C ARG A 62 -3.02 -9.19 3.02
N ALA A 63 -3.22 -9.07 1.72
CA ALA A 63 -4.52 -8.71 1.15
C ALA A 63 -5.45 -9.94 1.16
N PRO A 64 -6.77 -9.76 1.34
CA PRO A 64 -7.77 -10.82 1.19
C PRO A 64 -7.81 -11.47 -0.19
#